data_AF-A0A5E4D4U8-F1
#
_entry.id   AF-A0A5E4D4U8-F1
#
_cell.length_a   1.000
_cell.length_b   1.000
_cell.length_c   1.000
_cell.angle_alpha   90.00
_cell.angle_beta   90.00
_cell.angle_gamma   90.00
#
_symmetry.space_group_name_H-M   'P 1'
#
loop_
_entity.id
_entity.type
_entity.pdbx_description
1 polymer ?
#
loop_
_entity_poly.entity_id
_entity_poly.type
_entity_poly.pdbx_seq_one_letter_code
_entity_poly.pdbx_strand_id
1 'polypeptide(L)'
;LIRLDNLFAYWNVQSQMFYLNDYDKSLDNLKNGVVNEYIVPKGYDFVFRPISAKAKLQMNRRSDFDFSDPKINLEVELHSIAIEFNKPQYFSVMELLESVDMMTQNLPYRKFKPDVPLHFHAKEW
;
A
#
# COMPACT_ATOMS: atom_id res chain seq x y z
N LEU A 1 -15.02 -17.60 -3.69
CA LEU A 1 -13.69 -18.08 -3.26
C LEU A 1 -12.67 -17.31 -4.08
N ILE A 2 -11.77 -16.61 -3.44
CA ILE A 2 -10.69 -15.81 -4.04
C ILE A 2 -9.40 -16.58 -3.80
N ARG A 3 -8.61 -16.78 -4.85
CA ARG A 3 -7.28 -17.37 -4.75
C ARG A 3 -6.26 -16.27 -5.02
N LEU A 4 -5.25 -16.21 -4.18
CA LEU A 4 -4.22 -15.21 -4.24
C LEU A 4 -2.89 -15.96 -4.34
N ASP A 5 -2.23 -15.85 -5.48
CA ASP A 5 -0.97 -16.54 -5.76
C ASP A 5 0.17 -15.53 -5.84
N ASN A 6 1.30 -15.84 -5.22
CA ASN A 6 2.53 -15.04 -5.24
C ASN A 6 2.35 -13.56 -4.80
N LEU A 7 1.65 -13.31 -3.70
CA LEU A 7 1.64 -11.99 -3.07
C LEU A 7 2.94 -11.72 -2.37
N PHE A 8 3.64 -10.68 -2.78
CA PHE A 8 4.82 -10.18 -2.08
C PHE A 8 4.69 -8.67 -1.91
N ALA A 9 5.41 -8.14 -0.94
CA ALA A 9 5.61 -6.71 -0.81
C ALA A 9 7.09 -6.42 -0.61
N TYR A 10 7.53 -5.32 -1.21
CA TYR A 10 8.86 -4.78 -1.05
C TYR A 10 8.77 -3.33 -0.61
N TRP A 11 9.81 -2.87 0.08
CA TRP A 11 9.94 -1.49 0.53
C TRP A 11 11.37 -1.02 0.32
N ASN A 12 11.61 -0.35 -0.80
CA ASN A 12 12.93 0.17 -1.12
C ASN A 12 13.07 1.60 -0.60
N VAL A 13 13.95 1.78 0.39
CA VAL A 13 14.26 3.10 0.96
C VAL A 13 15.18 3.86 0.00
N GLN A 14 14.87 5.13 -0.25
CA GLN A 14 15.64 6.00 -1.18
C GLN A 14 15.75 5.44 -2.62
N SER A 15 14.67 4.83 -3.12
CA SER A 15 14.62 4.36 -4.50
C SER A 15 14.49 5.48 -5.52
N GLN A 16 14.99 5.24 -6.72
CA GLN A 16 14.75 6.13 -7.86
C GLN A 16 13.25 6.11 -8.21
N MET A 17 12.64 7.29 -8.21
CA MET A 17 11.23 7.43 -8.52
C MET A 17 10.96 7.30 -10.03
N PHE A 18 9.90 6.59 -10.39
CA PHE A 18 9.53 6.36 -11.80
C PHE A 18 9.21 7.64 -12.57
N TYR A 19 8.72 8.69 -11.91
CA TYR A 19 8.38 9.95 -12.60
C TYR A 19 9.59 10.67 -13.20
N LEU A 20 10.82 10.34 -12.77
CA LEU A 20 12.06 10.88 -13.33
C LEU A 20 12.49 10.16 -14.62
N ASN A 21 11.86 9.04 -14.96
CA ASN A 21 12.18 8.24 -16.14
C ASN A 21 11.18 8.52 -17.28
N ASP A 22 11.64 8.30 -18.50
CA ASP A 22 10.78 8.30 -19.69
C ASP A 22 9.78 7.12 -19.65
N TYR A 23 8.68 7.25 -20.41
CA TYR A 23 7.60 6.27 -20.48
C TYR A 23 8.10 4.87 -20.78
N ASP A 24 8.91 4.70 -21.82
CA ASP A 24 9.40 3.39 -22.27
C ASP A 24 10.26 2.73 -21.19
N LYS A 25 11.09 3.51 -20.50
CA LYS A 25 11.96 3.02 -19.42
C LYS A 25 11.15 2.64 -18.18
N SER A 26 10.12 3.41 -17.84
CA SER A 26 9.20 3.06 -16.74
C SER A 26 8.41 1.80 -17.04
N LEU A 27 7.92 1.64 -18.27
CA LEU A 27 7.21 0.45 -18.71
C LEU A 27 8.10 -0.79 -18.67
N ASP A 28 9.35 -0.68 -19.15
CA ASP A 28 10.32 -1.77 -19.10
C ASP A 28 10.65 -2.17 -17.64
N ASN A 29 10.91 -1.21 -16.78
CA ASN A 29 11.18 -1.48 -15.35
C ASN A 29 9.99 -2.15 -14.66
N LEU A 30 8.75 -1.75 -14.96
CA LEU A 30 7.55 -2.38 -14.40
C LEU A 30 7.39 -3.82 -14.89
N LYS A 31 7.62 -4.08 -16.18
CA LYS A 31 7.60 -5.45 -16.73
C LYS A 31 8.65 -6.34 -16.08
N ASN A 32 9.87 -5.81 -15.90
CA ASN A 32 10.98 -6.53 -15.28
C ASN A 32 10.83 -6.69 -13.75
N GLY A 33 9.96 -5.89 -13.13
CA GLY A 33 9.62 -5.99 -11.70
C GLY A 33 8.58 -7.06 -11.36
N VAL A 34 7.92 -7.66 -12.37
CA VAL A 34 6.95 -8.74 -12.13
C VAL A 34 7.70 -10.02 -11.78
N VAL A 35 7.43 -10.56 -10.58
CA VAL A 35 7.96 -11.86 -10.15
C VAL A 35 7.37 -12.95 -11.06
N ASN A 36 8.26 -13.76 -11.63
CA ASN A 36 7.89 -15.01 -12.29
C ASN A 36 8.16 -16.17 -11.30
N GLU A 37 7.49 -17.32 -11.47
CA GLU A 37 7.59 -18.47 -10.56
C GLU A 37 9.05 -18.93 -10.31
N TYR A 38 9.96 -18.61 -11.22
CA TYR A 38 11.38 -18.98 -11.17
C TYR A 38 12.34 -17.81 -10.94
N ILE A 39 11.86 -16.56 -10.99
CA ILE A 39 12.73 -15.36 -10.98
C ILE A 39 12.17 -14.35 -9.98
N VAL A 40 12.91 -14.19 -8.88
CA VAL A 40 12.74 -13.07 -7.96
C VAL A 40 13.63 -11.92 -8.46
N PRO A 41 13.06 -10.76 -8.87
CA PRO A 41 13.83 -9.63 -9.34
C PRO A 41 14.84 -9.17 -8.28
N LYS A 42 16.08 -8.92 -8.71
CA LYS A 42 17.14 -8.41 -7.83
C LYS A 42 16.95 -6.91 -7.60
N GLY A 43 17.45 -6.42 -6.46
CA GLY A 43 17.39 -4.99 -6.12
C GLY A 43 16.11 -4.55 -5.41
N TYR A 44 15.27 -5.49 -4.97
CA TYR A 44 14.11 -5.22 -4.13
C TYR A 44 14.38 -5.69 -2.69
N ASP A 45 14.07 -4.82 -1.73
CA ASP A 45 14.13 -5.16 -0.32
C ASP A 45 12.75 -5.64 0.12
N PHE A 46 12.57 -6.95 0.20
CA PHE A 46 11.28 -7.56 0.53
C PHE A 46 10.90 -7.34 1.99
N VAL A 47 9.64 -6.96 2.22
CA VAL A 47 9.00 -6.93 3.53
C VAL A 47 8.43 -8.30 3.87
N PHE A 48 7.85 -8.96 2.88
CA PHE A 48 7.50 -10.37 2.94
C PHE A 48 7.68 -11.02 1.57
N ARG A 49 8.18 -12.26 1.59
CA ARG A 49 8.39 -13.09 0.38
C ARG A 49 7.04 -13.51 -0.22
N PRO A 50 6.99 -13.99 -1.48
CA PRO A 50 5.75 -14.43 -2.11
C PRO A 50 4.97 -15.43 -1.24
N ILE A 51 3.72 -15.09 -0.92
CA ILE A 51 2.77 -15.87 -0.14
C ILE A 51 1.58 -16.20 -1.05
N SER A 52 1.08 -17.42 -0.94
CA SER A 52 -0.18 -17.82 -1.56
C SER A 52 -1.24 -18.03 -0.48
N ALA A 53 -2.46 -17.57 -0.77
CA ALA A 53 -3.58 -17.54 0.16
C ALA A 53 -4.88 -17.93 -0.52
N LYS A 54 -5.78 -18.54 0.25
CA LYS A 54 -7.18 -18.70 -0.15
C LYS A 54 -8.04 -17.80 0.72
N ALA A 55 -8.94 -17.05 0.11
CA ALA A 55 -9.85 -16.18 0.82
C ALA A 55 -11.30 -16.50 0.47
N LYS A 56 -12.18 -16.48 1.46
CA LYS A 56 -13.62 -16.58 1.30
C LYS A 56 -14.22 -15.24 1.72
N LEU A 57 -14.68 -14.49 0.73
CA LEU A 57 -15.41 -13.24 0.92
C LEU A 57 -16.92 -13.52 0.82
N GLN A 58 -17.65 -13.13 1.86
CA GLN A 58 -19.11 -13.14 1.93
C GLN A 58 -19.58 -11.70 2.20
N MET A 59 -20.49 -11.21 1.35
CA MET A 59 -21.04 -9.86 1.49
C MET A 59 -22.55 -9.96 1.72
N ASN A 60 -23.01 -9.39 2.82
CA ASN A 60 -24.43 -9.26 3.13
C ASN A 60 -24.98 -7.99 2.45
N ARG A 61 -25.86 -8.18 1.47
CA ARG A 61 -26.44 -7.12 0.63
C ARG A 61 -27.71 -6.51 1.20
N ARG A 62 -28.19 -6.92 2.37
CA ARG A 62 -29.41 -6.36 2.94
C ARG A 62 -29.23 -4.87 3.22
N SER A 63 -30.29 -4.09 3.03
CA SER A 63 -30.32 -2.64 3.26
C SER A 63 -30.79 -2.25 4.66
N ASP A 64 -31.25 -3.21 5.46
CA ASP A 64 -31.69 -3.00 6.84
C ASP A 64 -30.51 -2.84 7.80
N PHE A 65 -30.79 -2.13 8.91
CA PHE A 65 -29.88 -1.91 10.04
C PHE A 65 -30.02 -3.04 11.07
N ASP A 66 -29.90 -4.28 10.61
CA ASP A 66 -29.76 -5.44 11.49
C ASP A 66 -28.27 -5.73 11.71
N PHE A 67 -27.82 -5.59 12.95
CA PHE A 67 -26.42 -5.80 13.35
C PHE A 67 -26.10 -7.27 13.67
N SER A 68 -27.06 -8.16 13.52
CA SER A 68 -26.88 -9.60 13.78
C SER A 68 -25.87 -10.24 12.82
N ASP A 69 -25.79 -9.74 11.58
CA ASP A 69 -24.89 -10.24 10.54
C ASP A 69 -23.96 -9.13 9.99
N PRO A 70 -22.64 -9.35 9.93
CA PRO A 70 -21.72 -8.37 9.37
C PRO A 70 -21.96 -8.15 7.87
N LYS A 71 -21.83 -6.89 7.40
CA LYS A 71 -21.96 -6.55 5.97
C LYS A 71 -20.91 -7.23 5.10
N ILE A 72 -19.71 -7.44 5.64
CA ILE A 72 -18.60 -8.09 4.97
C ILE A 72 -17.98 -9.08 5.95
N ASN A 73 -17.87 -10.33 5.53
CA ASN A 73 -17.13 -11.37 6.22
C ASN A 73 -16.03 -11.88 5.28
N LEU A 74 -14.78 -11.70 5.68
CA LEU A 74 -13.61 -12.12 4.91
C LEU A 74 -12.79 -13.10 5.76
N GLU A 75 -12.79 -14.35 5.33
CA GLU A 75 -11.98 -15.42 5.93
C GLU A 75 -10.77 -15.67 5.03
N VAL A 76 -9.56 -15.59 5.57
CA VAL A 76 -8.32 -15.76 4.81
C VAL A 76 -7.50 -16.90 5.41
N GLU A 77 -7.24 -17.92 4.62
CA GLU A 77 -6.35 -19.03 4.92
C GLU A 77 -4.97 -18.73 4.33
N LEU A 78 -4.02 -18.45 5.22
CA LEU A 78 -2.63 -18.13 4.88
C LEU A 78 -1.72 -19.27 5.36
N HIS A 79 -0.73 -19.62 4.54
CA HIS A 79 0.44 -20.36 5.03
C HIS A 79 1.35 -19.44 5.87
N SER A 80 2.36 -20.00 6.54
CA SER A 80 3.28 -19.23 7.40
C SER A 80 3.81 -17.96 6.71
N ILE A 81 3.60 -16.81 7.33
CA ILE A 81 4.06 -15.50 6.86
C ILE A 81 5.17 -15.03 7.78
N ALA A 82 6.31 -14.67 7.21
CA ALA A 82 7.35 -13.91 7.88
C ALA A 82 7.35 -12.48 7.33
N ILE A 83 7.19 -11.51 8.23
CA ILE A 83 7.35 -10.09 7.93
C ILE A 83 8.69 -9.66 8.52
N GLU A 84 9.57 -9.17 7.68
CA GLU A 84 10.93 -8.80 8.05
C GLU A 84 11.21 -7.38 7.56
N PHE A 85 11.75 -6.56 8.46
CA PHE A 85 12.21 -5.21 8.13
C PHE A 85 13.70 -5.11 8.38
N ASN A 86 14.42 -4.57 7.40
CA ASN A 86 15.76 -4.08 7.61
C ASN A 86 15.72 -2.74 8.37
N LYS A 87 16.87 -2.32 8.90
CA LYS A 87 16.98 -1.10 9.70
C LYS A 87 16.44 0.16 8.98
N PRO A 88 16.83 0.48 7.72
CA PRO A 88 16.30 1.66 7.05
C PRO A 88 14.79 1.56 6.75
N GLN A 89 14.27 0.37 6.41
CA GLN A 89 12.83 0.16 6.22
C GLN A 89 12.06 0.46 7.51
N TYR A 90 12.56 -0.01 8.65
CA TYR A 90 11.91 0.25 9.94
C TYR A 90 11.73 1.76 10.21
N PHE A 91 12.79 2.56 10.02
CA PHE A 91 12.68 4.01 10.17
C PHE A 91 11.71 4.62 9.18
N SER A 92 11.77 4.21 7.91
CA SER A 92 10.86 4.71 6.87
C SER A 92 9.39 4.39 7.15
N VAL A 93 9.10 3.21 7.71
CA VAL A 93 7.73 2.85 8.14
C VAL A 93 7.28 3.71 9.32
N MET A 94 8.15 4.01 10.27
CA MET A 94 7.80 4.89 11.39
C MET A 94 7.49 6.32 10.91
N GLU A 95 8.28 6.87 10.00
CA GLU A 95 8.00 8.17 9.36
C GLU A 95 6.68 8.16 8.59
N LEU A 96 6.38 7.06 7.88
CA LEU A 96 5.09 6.91 7.19
C LEU A 96 3.93 6.96 8.18
N LEU A 97 4.02 6.23 9.30
CA LEU A 97 2.95 6.19 10.30
C LEU A 97 2.69 7.58 10.89
N GLU A 98 3.74 8.34 11.19
CA GLU A 98 3.62 9.74 11.63
C GLU A 98 2.95 10.62 10.56
N SER A 99 3.35 10.46 9.29
CA SER A 99 2.73 11.22 8.19
C SER A 99 1.23 10.94 8.04
N VAL A 100 0.81 9.69 8.24
CA VAL A 100 -0.60 9.27 8.17
C VAL A 100 -1.39 9.86 9.33
N ASP A 101 -0.82 9.89 10.54
CA ASP A 101 -1.44 10.55 11.69
C ASP A 101 -1.63 12.05 11.42
N MET A 102 -0.59 12.74 10.94
CA MET A 102 -0.68 14.14 10.54
C MET A 102 -1.75 14.37 9.44
N MET A 103 -1.84 13.50 8.43
CA MET A 103 -2.86 13.59 7.38
C MET A 103 -4.27 13.41 7.94
N THR A 104 -4.45 12.50 8.89
CA THR A 104 -5.73 12.24 9.56
C THR A 104 -6.16 13.43 10.40
N GLN A 105 -5.23 14.01 11.16
CA GLN A 105 -5.47 15.23 11.93
C GLN A 105 -5.77 16.44 11.03
N ASN A 106 -5.16 16.51 9.84
CA ASN A 106 -5.40 17.56 8.85
C ASN A 106 -6.74 17.43 8.11
N LEU A 107 -7.37 16.25 8.12
CA LEU A 107 -8.61 15.96 7.40
C LEU A 107 -9.77 16.95 7.70
N PRO A 108 -10.14 17.25 8.96
CA PRO A 108 -11.21 18.21 9.27
C PRO A 108 -10.92 19.65 8.83
N TYR A 109 -9.64 20.00 8.66
CA TYR A 109 -9.21 21.35 8.26
C TYR A 109 -9.18 21.56 6.75
N ARG A 110 -9.32 20.50 5.94
CA ARG A 110 -9.31 20.61 4.47
C ARG A 110 -10.37 21.56 3.91
N LYS A 111 -11.49 21.76 4.62
CA LYS A 111 -12.55 22.69 4.22
C LYS A 111 -12.16 24.17 4.30
N PHE A 112 -11.09 24.50 5.03
CA PHE A 112 -10.56 25.85 5.16
C PHE A 112 -9.42 26.12 4.18
N LYS A 113 -9.08 25.14 3.32
CA LYS A 113 -8.02 25.28 2.34
C LYS A 113 -8.42 26.36 1.31
N PRO A 114 -7.63 27.43 1.15
CA PRO A 114 -7.89 28.46 0.14
C PRO A 114 -7.54 27.93 -1.27
N ASP A 115 -8.12 28.54 -2.31
CA ASP A 115 -7.92 28.15 -3.71
C ASP A 115 -6.56 28.60 -4.31
N VAL A 116 -5.65 29.11 -3.46
CA VAL A 116 -4.32 29.58 -3.86
C VAL A 116 -3.23 28.61 -3.38
N PRO A 117 -2.10 28.49 -4.10
CA PRO A 117 -1.00 27.62 -3.69
C PRO A 117 -0.36 28.12 -2.39
N LEU A 118 0.08 27.19 -1.53
CA LEU A 118 0.75 27.49 -0.25
C LEU A 118 1.95 28.42 -0.43
N HIS A 119 2.77 28.17 -1.46
CA HIS A 119 3.92 29.01 -1.77
C HIS A 119 3.44 30.40 -2.20
N PHE A 120 4.02 31.44 -1.58
CA PHE A 120 3.75 32.86 -1.79
C PHE A 120 2.40 33.39 -1.27
N HIS A 121 1.52 32.56 -0.71
CA HIS A 121 0.20 32.97 -0.19
C HIS A 121 0.00 32.69 1.30
N ALA A 122 1.07 32.82 2.10
CA ALA A 122 1.07 32.49 3.54
C ALA A 122 0.08 33.31 4.40
N LYS A 123 -0.53 34.39 3.87
CA LYS A 123 -1.58 35.17 4.56
C LYS A 123 -2.99 34.60 4.35
N GLU A 124 -3.19 33.87 3.26
CA GLU A 124 -4.49 33.28 2.90
C GLU A 124 -4.63 31.86 3.47
N TRP A 125 -3.50 31.26 3.87
CA TRP A 125 -3.36 29.96 4.51
C TRP A 125 -3.21 30.10 6.03
#